data_AF-A0A6N6SDY1-F1
#
_entry.id   AF-A0A6N6SDY1-F1
#
_cell.length_a   1.000
_cell.length_b   1.000
_cell.length_c   1.000
_cell.angle_alpha   90.00
_cell.angle_beta   90.00
_cell.angle_gamma   90.00
#
_symmetry.space_group_name_H-M   'P 1'
#
loop_
_entity.id
_entity.type
_entity.pdbx_description
1 polymer ?
#
loop_
_entity_poly.entity_id
_entity_poly.type
_entity_poly.pdbx_seq_one_letter_code
_entity_poly.pdbx_strand_id
1 'polypeptide(L)'
;MSNTKQLGLPLLQPAQAQKHVTVNAALARLDGLVNMTIVSRSVAIPPAAVIDGAVYGVPPGAVNDWAGRDGQIAIGTNGGWDFALPRRGWRATILDEGAVAIFDGSAWRNGMLTLSPGNAGLSAHVAELDHTVMAGAVSTTPVMIPADSVVIGATARVISAIAGTLASWSLGNPGAPGRFGTGIGTAAGSFARGVLGQPTAFYLPEVLQLDAVGGTFSGGAVRIAVHYLEIALPDV
;
A
#
# COMPACT_ATOMS: atom_id res chain seq x y z
N MET A 1 -6.60 8.24 -34.61
CA MET A 1 -6.61 6.79 -34.30
C MET A 1 -6.92 6.65 -32.82
N SER A 2 -7.82 5.75 -32.45
CA SER A 2 -8.14 5.45 -31.05
C SER A 2 -7.13 4.44 -30.49
N ASN A 3 -6.67 4.65 -29.25
CA ASN A 3 -5.69 3.80 -28.57
C ASN A 3 -6.28 3.24 -27.27
N THR A 4 -5.68 2.16 -26.73
CA THR A 4 -5.94 1.71 -25.37
C THR A 4 -5.49 2.76 -24.35
N LYS A 5 -6.02 2.71 -23.12
CA LYS A 5 -5.90 3.83 -22.17
C LYS A 5 -4.60 3.79 -21.36
N GLN A 6 -4.13 2.61 -20.99
CA GLN A 6 -2.97 2.44 -20.13
C GLN A 6 -1.67 2.42 -20.94
N LEU A 7 -1.60 1.60 -21.98
CA LEU A 7 -0.40 1.35 -22.77
C LEU A 7 -0.38 2.10 -24.11
N GLY A 8 -1.48 2.76 -24.50
CA GLY A 8 -1.54 3.51 -25.75
C GLY A 8 -1.47 2.63 -27.00
N LEU A 9 -1.90 1.37 -26.93
CA LEU A 9 -1.86 0.44 -28.07
C LEU A 9 -2.87 0.87 -29.13
N PRO A 10 -2.47 0.93 -30.42
CA PRO A 10 -3.37 1.34 -31.49
C PRO A 10 -4.49 0.32 -31.71
N LEU A 11 -5.73 0.79 -31.75
CA LEU A 11 -6.89 -0.05 -32.04
C LEU A 11 -7.08 -0.23 -33.55
N LEU A 12 -7.54 -1.42 -33.94
CA LEU A 12 -7.87 -1.72 -35.33
C LEU A 12 -9.07 -0.91 -35.79
N GLN A 13 -8.96 -0.31 -36.97
CA GLN A 13 -10.07 0.38 -37.63
C GLN A 13 -11.15 -0.60 -38.10
N PRO A 14 -12.42 -0.17 -38.18
CA PRO A 14 -13.49 -0.99 -38.75
C PRO A 14 -13.17 -1.46 -40.17
N ALA A 15 -13.43 -2.74 -40.44
CA ALA A 15 -13.17 -3.39 -41.73
C ALA A 15 -14.11 -4.59 -41.95
N GLN A 16 -14.03 -5.24 -43.12
CA GLN A 16 -14.81 -6.44 -43.44
C GLN A 16 -14.59 -7.56 -42.41
N ALA A 17 -15.66 -8.33 -42.15
CA ALA A 17 -15.75 -9.43 -41.20
C ALA A 17 -15.59 -9.06 -39.71
N GLN A 18 -15.67 -7.77 -39.34
CA GLN A 18 -15.75 -7.29 -37.94
C GLN A 18 -14.65 -7.78 -36.98
N LYS A 19 -13.50 -8.28 -37.49
CA LYS A 19 -12.36 -8.76 -36.67
C LYS A 19 -11.85 -7.74 -35.65
N HIS A 20 -12.02 -6.45 -35.96
CA HIS A 20 -11.66 -5.35 -35.07
C HIS A 20 -12.38 -5.43 -33.73
N VAL A 21 -13.61 -5.96 -33.66
CA VAL A 21 -14.36 -6.09 -32.40
C VAL A 21 -13.63 -7.03 -31.44
N THR A 22 -13.39 -8.27 -31.86
CA THR A 22 -12.75 -9.28 -31.01
C THR A 22 -11.31 -8.91 -30.65
N VAL A 23 -10.54 -8.38 -31.62
CA VAL A 23 -9.14 -8.02 -31.38
C VAL A 23 -9.05 -6.79 -30.47
N ASN A 24 -9.86 -5.76 -30.68
CA ASN A 24 -9.83 -4.57 -29.82
C ASN A 24 -10.31 -4.90 -28.39
N ALA A 25 -11.28 -5.80 -28.23
CA ALA A 25 -11.67 -6.30 -26.91
C ALA A 25 -10.50 -7.02 -26.20
N ALA A 26 -9.77 -7.88 -26.93
CA ALA A 26 -8.59 -8.55 -26.38
C ALA A 26 -7.46 -7.55 -26.02
N LEU A 27 -7.26 -6.51 -26.84
CA LEU A 27 -6.28 -5.45 -26.56
C LEU A 27 -6.67 -4.63 -25.32
N ALA A 28 -7.94 -4.25 -25.18
CA ALA A 28 -8.42 -3.52 -24.00
C ALA A 28 -8.27 -4.35 -22.72
N ARG A 29 -8.55 -5.66 -22.80
CA ARG A 29 -8.32 -6.58 -21.68
C ARG A 29 -6.84 -6.69 -21.33
N LEU A 30 -5.97 -6.86 -22.33
CA LEU A 30 -4.52 -6.94 -22.12
C LEU A 30 -3.97 -5.65 -21.50
N ASP A 31 -4.47 -4.49 -21.94
CA ASP A 31 -4.12 -3.16 -21.44
C ASP A 31 -4.37 -3.01 -19.93
N GLY A 32 -5.49 -3.54 -19.44
CA GLY A 32 -5.80 -3.55 -18.00
C GLY A 32 -5.03 -4.60 -17.18
N LEU A 33 -4.53 -5.67 -17.82
CA LEU A 33 -3.84 -6.77 -17.14
C LEU A 33 -2.32 -6.62 -17.09
N VAL A 34 -1.72 -5.91 -18.04
CA VAL A 34 -0.28 -5.63 -18.06
C VAL A 34 0.04 -4.48 -17.11
N ASN A 35 1.07 -4.64 -16.28
CA ASN A 35 1.41 -3.67 -15.22
C ASN A 35 0.17 -3.28 -14.38
N MET A 36 -0.62 -4.30 -14.04
CA MET A 36 -1.93 -4.14 -13.43
C MET A 36 -1.88 -3.21 -12.21
N THR A 37 -2.75 -2.20 -12.25
CA THR A 37 -2.90 -1.23 -11.17
C THR A 37 -4.35 -1.24 -10.74
N ILE A 38 -4.63 -1.91 -9.62
CA ILE A 38 -5.95 -2.05 -9.04
C ILE A 38 -6.23 -0.79 -8.22
N VAL A 39 -7.28 -0.07 -8.56
CA VAL A 39 -7.71 1.15 -7.84
C VAL A 39 -8.11 0.81 -6.42
N SER A 40 -8.95 -0.23 -6.28
CA SER A 40 -9.34 -0.78 -4.99
C SER A 40 -9.82 -2.22 -5.18
N ARG A 41 -9.71 -3.02 -4.12
CA ARG A 41 -10.32 -4.36 -4.03
C ARG A 41 -11.35 -4.49 -2.91
N SER A 42 -11.70 -3.37 -2.25
CA SER A 42 -12.65 -3.34 -1.12
C SER A 42 -13.98 -2.64 -1.46
N VAL A 43 -14.02 -1.91 -2.59
CA VAL A 43 -15.24 -1.26 -3.09
C VAL A 43 -16.22 -2.33 -3.60
N ALA A 44 -17.40 -2.44 -2.97
CA ALA A 44 -18.42 -3.42 -3.35
C ALA A 44 -19.44 -2.89 -4.37
N ILE A 45 -19.51 -1.57 -4.56
CA ILE A 45 -20.43 -0.91 -5.48
C ILE A 45 -19.60 -0.30 -6.62
N PRO A 46 -19.79 -0.73 -7.89
CA PRO A 46 -19.06 -0.14 -9.01
C PRO A 46 -19.27 1.38 -9.09
N PRO A 47 -18.25 2.15 -9.50
CA PRO A 47 -18.42 3.56 -9.82
C PRO A 47 -19.54 3.78 -10.84
N ALA A 48 -20.39 4.78 -10.62
CA ALA A 48 -21.53 5.09 -11.50
C ALA A 48 -21.09 5.45 -12.94
N ALA A 49 -19.91 6.06 -13.08
CA ALA A 49 -19.26 6.28 -14.36
C ALA A 49 -18.10 5.28 -14.51
N VAL A 50 -18.20 4.41 -15.51
CA VAL A 50 -17.12 3.50 -15.85
C VAL A 50 -16.01 4.29 -16.54
N ILE A 51 -14.83 4.28 -15.93
CA ILE A 51 -13.63 4.90 -16.49
C ILE A 51 -12.87 3.83 -17.25
N ASP A 52 -12.69 4.04 -18.56
CA ASP A 52 -11.91 3.13 -19.38
C ASP A 52 -10.48 2.97 -18.83
N GLY A 53 -10.03 1.73 -18.71
CA GLY A 53 -8.72 1.36 -18.17
C GLY A 53 -8.67 1.32 -16.65
N ALA A 54 -9.70 1.76 -15.91
CA ALA A 54 -9.73 1.59 -14.46
C ALA A 54 -9.93 0.12 -14.11
N VAL A 55 -9.14 -0.39 -13.16
CA VAL A 55 -9.15 -1.79 -12.76
C VAL A 55 -9.53 -1.90 -11.30
N TYR A 56 -10.44 -2.80 -10.97
CA TYR A 56 -10.88 -3.08 -9.60
C TYR A 56 -10.80 -4.57 -9.31
N GLY A 57 -10.47 -4.93 -8.07
CA GLY A 57 -10.74 -6.26 -7.57
C GLY A 57 -12.18 -6.30 -7.06
N VAL A 58 -12.98 -7.27 -7.50
CA VAL A 58 -14.37 -7.40 -7.07
C VAL A 58 -14.40 -8.10 -5.71
N PRO A 59 -14.77 -7.43 -4.60
CA PRO A 59 -14.85 -8.07 -3.30
C PRO A 59 -16.05 -9.01 -3.21
N PRO A 60 -16.05 -9.95 -2.25
CA PRO A 60 -17.23 -10.75 -1.94
C PRO A 60 -18.46 -9.88 -1.64
N GLY A 61 -19.61 -10.25 -2.20
CA GLY A 61 -20.86 -9.52 -1.98
C GLY A 61 -20.99 -8.22 -2.77
N ALA A 62 -20.23 -8.07 -3.86
CA ALA A 62 -20.38 -6.93 -4.76
C ALA A 62 -21.78 -6.91 -5.41
N VAL A 63 -22.24 -5.72 -5.78
CA VAL A 63 -23.60 -5.48 -6.29
C VAL A 63 -23.60 -4.82 -7.68
N ASN A 64 -24.78 -4.59 -8.25
CA ASN A 64 -24.98 -4.00 -9.58
C ASN A 64 -24.24 -4.80 -10.67
N ASP A 65 -23.50 -4.13 -11.56
CA ASP A 65 -22.75 -4.76 -12.64
C ASP A 65 -21.69 -5.77 -12.15
N TRP A 66 -21.32 -5.71 -10.88
CA TRP A 66 -20.34 -6.61 -10.26
C TRP A 66 -21.00 -7.80 -9.53
N ALA A 67 -22.33 -7.88 -9.48
CA ALA A 67 -23.03 -8.97 -8.82
C ALA A 67 -22.64 -10.34 -9.40
N GLY A 68 -22.22 -11.26 -8.52
CA GLY A 68 -21.78 -12.61 -8.91
C GLY A 68 -20.40 -12.67 -9.57
N ARG A 69 -19.61 -11.59 -9.51
CA ARG A 69 -18.24 -11.50 -10.06
C ARG A 69 -17.15 -11.49 -8.98
N ASP A 70 -17.50 -11.90 -7.76
CA ASP A 70 -16.61 -11.98 -6.61
C ASP A 70 -15.27 -12.65 -6.95
N GLY A 71 -14.17 -12.03 -6.52
CA GLY A 71 -12.81 -12.52 -6.75
C GLY A 71 -12.27 -12.28 -8.16
N GLN A 72 -13.07 -11.74 -9.09
CA GLN A 72 -12.60 -11.35 -10.42
C GLN A 72 -11.97 -9.96 -10.41
N ILE A 73 -11.22 -9.67 -11.47
CA ILE A 73 -10.71 -8.34 -11.80
C ILE A 73 -11.68 -7.71 -12.79
N ALA A 74 -12.27 -6.59 -12.44
CA ALA A 74 -13.14 -5.78 -13.29
C ALA A 74 -12.30 -4.70 -13.99
N ILE A 75 -12.35 -4.65 -15.32
CA ILE A 75 -11.61 -3.71 -16.17
C ILE A 75 -12.64 -2.84 -16.88
N GLY A 76 -12.61 -1.53 -16.61
CA GLY A 76 -13.47 -0.57 -17.27
C GLY A 76 -13.13 -0.46 -18.75
N THR A 77 -14.11 -0.63 -19.62
CA THR A 77 -13.95 -0.55 -21.07
C THR A 77 -15.26 -0.25 -21.79
N ASN A 78 -15.24 0.74 -22.68
CA ASN A 78 -16.38 1.18 -23.50
C ASN A 78 -17.65 1.45 -22.66
N GLY A 79 -17.48 2.04 -21.47
CA GLY A 79 -18.60 2.33 -20.57
C GLY A 79 -19.18 1.13 -19.82
N GLY A 80 -18.55 -0.05 -19.89
CA GLY A 80 -18.91 -1.25 -19.14
C GLY A 80 -17.70 -1.98 -18.55
N TRP A 81 -17.92 -3.17 -18.00
CA TRP A 81 -16.86 -3.94 -17.33
C TRP A 81 -16.54 -5.22 -18.10
N ASP A 82 -15.26 -5.43 -18.43
CA ASP A 82 -14.72 -6.75 -18.77
C ASP A 82 -14.17 -7.42 -17.50
N PHE A 83 -14.33 -8.74 -17.39
CA PHE A 83 -13.92 -9.47 -16.19
C PHE A 83 -12.86 -10.53 -16.47
N ALA A 84 -11.85 -10.57 -15.62
CA ALA A 84 -10.78 -11.56 -15.65
C ALA A 84 -10.63 -12.28 -14.32
N LEU A 85 -10.58 -13.61 -14.37
CA LEU A 85 -10.24 -14.40 -13.18
C LEU A 85 -8.71 -14.33 -12.97
N PRO A 86 -8.23 -13.83 -11.80
CA PRO A 86 -6.81 -13.80 -11.52
C PRO A 86 -6.25 -15.22 -11.39
N ARG A 87 -4.99 -15.39 -11.80
CA ARG A 87 -4.27 -16.66 -11.66
C ARG A 87 -3.13 -16.50 -10.69
N ARG A 88 -2.78 -17.60 -10.01
CA ARG A 88 -1.65 -17.65 -9.09
C ARG A 88 -0.39 -17.05 -9.73
N GLY A 89 0.29 -16.19 -8.99
CA GLY A 89 1.51 -15.49 -9.41
C GLY A 89 1.27 -14.19 -10.18
N TRP A 90 0.02 -13.81 -10.47
CA TRP A 90 -0.28 -12.48 -10.97
C TRP A 90 0.15 -11.41 -9.98
N ARG A 91 0.61 -10.27 -10.51
CA ARG A 91 1.09 -9.14 -9.72
C ARG A 91 0.30 -7.89 -10.06
N ALA A 92 0.04 -7.07 -9.05
CA ALA A 92 -0.60 -5.79 -9.22
C ALA A 92 -0.10 -4.79 -8.16
N THR A 93 -0.23 -3.50 -8.44
CA THR A 93 -0.19 -2.47 -7.40
C THR A 93 -1.62 -2.16 -7.00
N ILE A 94 -1.92 -2.22 -5.71
CA ILE A 94 -3.22 -1.84 -5.15
C ILE A 94 -3.07 -0.39 -4.65
N LEU A 95 -3.68 0.56 -5.35
CA LEU A 95 -3.40 1.99 -5.20
C LEU A 95 -3.86 2.55 -3.85
N ASP A 96 -5.07 2.22 -3.43
CA ASP A 96 -5.63 2.69 -2.16
C ASP A 96 -4.92 2.09 -0.94
N GLU A 97 -4.27 0.95 -1.10
CA GLU A 97 -3.45 0.30 -0.07
C GLU A 97 -1.95 0.66 -0.17
N GLY A 98 -1.52 1.34 -1.24
CA GLY A 98 -0.12 1.73 -1.46
C GLY A 98 0.86 0.55 -1.56
N ALA A 99 0.37 -0.64 -1.92
CA ALA A 99 1.13 -1.88 -1.84
C ALA A 99 1.16 -2.65 -3.17
N VAL A 100 2.32 -3.26 -3.47
CA VAL A 100 2.39 -4.32 -4.47
C VAL A 100 1.82 -5.61 -3.87
N ALA A 101 1.13 -6.40 -4.67
CA ALA A 101 0.54 -7.65 -4.25
C ALA A 101 0.78 -8.77 -5.25
N ILE A 102 0.86 -10.01 -4.74
CA ILE A 102 0.88 -11.23 -5.54
C ILE A 102 -0.41 -12.00 -5.27
N PHE A 103 -1.10 -12.44 -6.32
CA PHE A 103 -2.25 -13.33 -6.17
C PHE A 103 -1.75 -14.76 -5.86
N ASP A 104 -2.13 -15.30 -4.71
CA ASP A 104 -1.68 -16.62 -4.24
C ASP A 104 -2.50 -17.80 -4.80
N GLY A 105 -3.51 -17.52 -5.63
CA GLY A 105 -4.45 -18.51 -6.14
C GLY A 105 -5.82 -18.45 -5.44
N SER A 106 -5.89 -17.78 -4.29
CA SER A 106 -7.12 -17.54 -3.54
C SER A 106 -7.34 -16.05 -3.24
N ALA A 107 -6.28 -15.32 -2.90
CA ALA A 107 -6.33 -13.93 -2.49
C ALA A 107 -5.09 -13.15 -2.98
N TRP A 108 -5.24 -11.84 -3.02
CA TRP A 108 -4.12 -10.92 -3.24
C TRP A 108 -3.36 -10.74 -1.91
N ARG A 109 -2.06 -11.07 -1.89
CA ARG A 109 -1.19 -10.94 -0.73
C ARG A 109 -0.29 -9.72 -0.87
N ASN A 110 -0.47 -8.73 0.01
CA ASN A 110 0.30 -7.49 -0.02
C ASN A 110 1.76 -7.72 0.37
N GLY A 111 2.64 -6.93 -0.23
CA GLY A 111 4.06 -6.89 0.10
C GLY A 111 4.84 -8.14 -0.28
N MET A 112 4.18 -9.21 -0.76
CA MET A 112 4.83 -10.48 -1.07
C MET A 112 5.98 -10.30 -2.06
N LEU A 113 7.17 -10.69 -1.62
CA LEU A 113 8.41 -10.75 -2.41
C LEU A 113 8.67 -12.17 -2.91
N THR A 114 8.33 -13.17 -2.11
CA THR A 114 8.49 -14.60 -2.44
C THR A 114 7.19 -15.34 -2.23
N LEU A 115 6.95 -16.38 -3.03
CA LEU A 115 5.78 -17.24 -2.89
C LEU A 115 6.18 -18.69 -3.25
N SER A 116 6.20 -19.57 -2.26
CA SER A 116 6.47 -21.00 -2.45
C SER A 116 5.25 -21.73 -3.03
N PRO A 117 5.37 -22.98 -3.53
CA PRO A 117 4.21 -23.76 -4.00
C PRO A 117 3.10 -23.92 -2.94
N GLY A 118 3.49 -23.97 -1.66
CA GLY A 118 2.56 -24.07 -0.53
C GLY A 118 2.23 -22.72 0.11
N ASN A 119 2.36 -21.60 -0.61
CA ASN A 119 2.01 -20.24 -0.12
C ASN A 119 2.83 -19.65 1.03
N ALA A 120 3.85 -20.35 1.55
CA ALA A 120 4.86 -19.70 2.40
C ALA A 120 5.57 -18.59 1.63
N GLY A 121 5.92 -17.50 2.31
CA GLY A 121 6.51 -16.33 1.65
C GLY A 121 7.13 -15.31 2.60
N LEU A 122 7.84 -14.35 2.02
CA LEU A 122 8.38 -13.16 2.68
C LEU A 122 7.64 -11.94 2.13
N SER A 123 7.08 -11.09 2.99
CA SER A 123 6.44 -9.83 2.60
C SER A 123 7.16 -8.63 3.17
N ALA A 124 7.21 -7.54 2.40
CA ALA A 124 7.71 -6.24 2.82
C ALA A 124 6.57 -5.22 2.84
N HIS A 125 6.47 -4.49 3.95
CA HIS A 125 5.36 -3.58 4.21
C HIS A 125 5.84 -2.22 4.72
N VAL A 126 4.96 -1.23 4.61
CA VAL A 126 5.13 0.09 5.19
C VAL A 126 3.88 0.44 5.98
N ALA A 127 4.02 0.66 7.28
CA ALA A 127 2.97 1.24 8.11
C ALA A 127 3.22 2.75 8.21
N GLU A 128 2.34 3.55 7.61
CA GLU A 128 2.43 5.00 7.59
C GLU A 128 1.31 5.64 8.44
N LEU A 129 1.66 6.66 9.21
CA LEU A 129 0.72 7.44 10.03
C LEU A 129 1.14 8.90 10.11
N ASP A 130 0.16 9.80 10.00
CA ASP A 130 0.30 11.19 10.45
C ASP A 130 0.00 11.28 11.95
N HIS A 131 1.06 11.33 12.75
CA HIS A 131 0.97 11.40 14.19
C HIS A 131 0.85 12.86 14.67
N THR A 132 -0.18 13.14 15.47
CA THR A 132 -0.31 14.44 16.16
C THR A 132 0.51 14.40 17.45
N VAL A 133 1.49 15.30 17.57
CA VAL A 133 2.39 15.33 18.72
C VAL A 133 1.64 15.81 19.96
N MET A 134 1.65 14.96 20.99
CA MET A 134 1.01 15.23 22.29
C MET A 134 1.94 16.08 23.17
N ALA A 135 1.35 16.89 24.05
CA ALA A 135 2.12 17.71 24.99
C ALA A 135 2.81 16.83 26.06
N GLY A 136 4.01 17.22 26.47
CA GLY A 136 4.81 16.51 27.48
C GLY A 136 6.22 16.16 27.01
N ALA A 137 6.95 15.36 27.80
CA ALA A 137 8.30 14.93 27.45
C ALA A 137 8.30 13.80 26.39
N VAL A 138 7.21 13.03 26.32
CA VAL A 138 7.07 11.86 25.45
C VAL A 138 5.73 11.93 24.72
N SER A 139 5.73 11.57 23.44
CA SER A 139 4.51 11.38 22.65
C SER A 139 4.56 10.03 21.93
N THR A 140 3.61 9.15 22.22
CA THR A 140 3.50 7.81 21.64
C THR A 140 2.45 7.75 20.53
N THR A 141 2.71 6.95 19.51
CA THR A 141 1.74 6.65 18.45
C THR A 141 0.75 5.57 18.91
N PRO A 142 -0.34 5.33 18.17
CA PRO A 142 -0.97 4.00 18.12
C PRO A 142 0.04 2.92 17.71
N VAL A 143 -0.35 1.65 17.85
CA VAL A 143 0.49 0.52 17.39
C VAL A 143 0.80 0.68 15.90
N MET A 144 2.08 0.70 15.56
CA MET A 144 2.57 0.82 14.17
C MET A 144 3.43 -0.37 13.76
N ILE A 145 4.04 -1.07 14.72
CA ILE A 145 4.85 -2.26 14.48
C ILE A 145 3.97 -3.48 14.79
N PRO A 146 3.64 -4.32 13.79
CA PRO A 146 2.92 -5.56 14.03
C PRO A 146 3.75 -6.58 14.81
N ALA A 147 3.06 -7.52 15.48
CA ALA A 147 3.70 -8.71 16.02
C ALA A 147 4.29 -9.58 14.91
N ASP A 148 5.25 -10.43 15.28
CA ASP A 148 5.93 -11.39 14.41
C ASP A 148 6.55 -10.75 13.15
N SER A 149 7.04 -9.52 13.28
CA SER A 149 7.65 -8.74 12.21
C SER A 149 9.12 -8.44 12.48
N VAL A 150 9.89 -8.21 11.42
CA VAL A 150 11.27 -7.72 11.50
C VAL A 150 11.33 -6.31 10.95
N VAL A 151 11.60 -5.33 11.81
CA VAL A 151 11.74 -3.94 11.40
C VAL A 151 13.13 -3.71 10.82
N ILE A 152 13.17 -3.06 9.66
CA ILE A 152 14.40 -2.64 8.98
C ILE A 152 14.78 -1.21 9.38
N GLY A 153 13.78 -0.37 9.58
CA GLY A 153 13.96 1.01 9.99
C GLY A 153 12.65 1.78 10.01
N ALA A 154 12.73 3.03 10.44
CA ALA A 154 11.63 3.97 10.37
C ALA A 154 12.10 5.29 9.77
N THR A 155 11.21 5.94 9.03
CA THR A 155 11.40 7.29 8.55
C THR A 155 10.37 8.21 9.19
N ALA A 156 10.73 9.48 9.32
CA ALA A 156 9.81 10.49 9.79
C ALA A 156 10.04 11.81 9.07
N ARG A 157 8.98 12.59 8.90
CA ARG A 157 9.02 13.96 8.39
C ARG A 157 8.08 14.82 9.22
N VAL A 158 8.59 15.94 9.73
CA VAL A 158 7.78 16.95 10.39
C VAL A 158 6.90 17.62 9.32
N ILE A 159 5.59 17.41 9.40
CA ILE A 159 4.62 17.96 8.44
C ILE A 159 3.95 19.24 8.96
N SER A 160 3.92 19.42 10.28
CA SER A 160 3.62 20.69 10.95
C SER A 160 4.66 20.91 12.03
N ALA A 161 5.21 22.13 12.10
CA ALA A 161 6.30 22.46 13.04
C ALA A 161 5.95 22.00 14.47
N ILE A 162 6.92 21.35 15.10
CA ILE A 162 6.79 20.86 16.47
C ILE A 162 6.96 22.04 17.41
N ALA A 163 5.93 22.30 18.22
CA ALA A 163 5.92 23.35 19.22
C ALA A 163 6.38 22.81 20.59
N GLY A 164 6.85 23.72 21.44
CA GLY A 164 7.26 23.41 22.80
C GLY A 164 8.56 24.11 23.18
N THR A 165 9.16 23.67 24.28
CA THR A 165 10.44 24.21 24.79
C THR A 165 11.66 23.38 24.38
N LEU A 166 11.43 22.23 23.74
CA LEU A 166 12.48 21.32 23.29
C LEU A 166 13.42 21.96 22.23
N ALA A 167 14.69 21.57 22.27
CA ALA A 167 15.67 21.97 21.27
C ALA A 167 15.66 21.03 20.05
N SER A 168 15.38 19.75 20.28
CA SER A 168 15.27 18.71 19.25
C SER A 168 14.45 17.55 19.79
N TRP A 169 14.27 16.49 19.00
CA TRP A 169 13.57 15.28 19.42
C TRP A 169 14.25 14.02 18.89
N SER A 170 13.85 12.87 19.43
CA SER A 170 14.31 11.56 18.97
C SER A 170 13.14 10.65 18.66
N LEU A 171 13.35 9.71 17.73
CA LEU A 171 12.37 8.71 17.33
C LEU A 171 12.86 7.32 17.74
N GLY A 172 12.02 6.58 18.45
CA GLY A 172 12.33 5.22 18.87
C GLY A 172 11.06 4.43 19.15
N ASN A 173 11.18 3.48 20.04
CA ASN A 173 10.07 2.76 20.66
C ASN A 173 10.35 2.67 22.17
N PRO A 174 9.35 2.35 23.02
CA PRO A 174 9.55 2.22 24.44
C PRO A 174 10.76 1.34 24.81
N GLY A 175 11.59 1.81 25.74
CA GLY A 175 12.83 1.14 26.15
C GLY A 175 14.03 1.32 25.22
N ALA A 176 13.87 1.93 24.04
CA ALA A 176 14.95 2.26 23.12
C ALA A 176 14.72 3.64 22.47
N PRO A 177 14.74 4.74 23.26
CA PRO A 177 14.57 6.09 22.72
C PRO A 177 15.68 6.38 21.70
N GLY A 178 15.30 7.05 20.61
CA GLY A 178 16.25 7.42 19.55
C GLY A 178 16.74 6.28 18.65
N ARG A 179 16.20 5.06 18.78
CA ARG A 179 16.52 3.91 17.92
C ARG A 179 16.51 4.24 16.41
N PHE A 180 15.60 5.11 15.98
CA PHE A 180 15.42 5.52 14.58
C PHE A 180 15.91 6.95 14.30
N GLY A 181 16.61 7.58 15.25
CA GLY A 181 17.22 8.90 15.08
C GLY A 181 17.13 9.75 16.33
N THR A 182 18.15 10.58 16.55
CA THR A 182 18.25 11.55 17.65
C THR A 182 18.61 12.93 17.10
N GLY A 183 18.36 13.99 17.87
CA GLY A 183 18.73 15.35 17.48
C GLY A 183 17.95 15.88 16.27
N ILE A 184 16.73 15.38 16.03
CA ILE A 184 15.93 15.74 14.87
C ILE A 184 15.35 17.14 15.08
N GLY A 185 15.40 17.98 14.03
CA GLY A 185 14.87 19.34 14.06
C GLY A 185 13.36 19.41 14.23
N THR A 186 12.86 20.53 14.77
CA THR A 186 11.43 20.77 15.05
C THR A 186 10.70 21.51 13.91
N ALA A 187 11.43 22.13 12.99
CA ALA A 187 10.85 22.86 11.87
C ALA A 187 10.17 21.91 10.86
N ALA A 188 9.12 22.38 10.19
CA ALA A 188 8.48 21.64 9.10
C ALA A 188 9.51 21.27 8.02
N GLY A 189 9.44 20.04 7.52
CA GLY A 189 10.41 19.48 6.58
C GLY A 189 11.63 18.81 7.22
N SER A 190 11.88 19.00 8.52
CA SER A 190 12.88 18.21 9.26
C SER A 190 12.53 16.72 9.16
N PHE A 191 13.53 15.85 9.11
CA PHE A 191 13.30 14.44 8.85
C PHE A 191 14.27 13.53 9.61
N ALA A 192 13.87 12.27 9.75
CA ALA A 192 14.72 11.17 10.20
C ALA A 192 14.70 10.05 9.16
N ARG A 193 15.85 9.40 8.98
CA ARG A 193 16.00 8.15 8.23
C ARG A 193 16.74 7.14 9.11
N GLY A 194 16.01 6.54 10.03
CA GLY A 194 16.53 5.59 11.00
C GLY A 194 16.63 4.19 10.44
N VAL A 195 17.72 3.90 9.74
CA VAL A 195 18.05 2.51 9.33
C VAL A 195 18.66 1.79 10.52
N LEU A 196 18.15 0.61 10.85
CA LEU A 196 18.73 -0.20 11.91
C LEU A 196 20.02 -0.88 11.41
N GLY A 197 21.11 -0.75 12.17
CA GLY A 197 22.35 -1.49 11.89
C GLY A 197 22.15 -3.01 12.04
N GLN A 198 21.19 -3.41 12.88
CA GLN A 198 20.73 -4.79 13.02
C GLN A 198 19.20 -4.79 12.96
N PRO A 199 18.59 -5.36 11.88
CA PRO A 199 17.15 -5.55 11.82
C PRO A 199 16.63 -6.23 13.08
N THR A 200 15.57 -5.70 13.66
CA THR A 200 15.07 -6.13 14.98
C THR A 200 13.73 -6.83 14.83
N ALA A 201 13.63 -8.04 15.38
CA ALA A 201 12.37 -8.77 15.46
C ALA A 201 11.51 -8.23 16.61
N PHE A 202 10.21 -8.10 16.34
CA PHE A 202 9.18 -7.75 17.32
C PHE A 202 8.17 -8.89 17.35
N TYR A 203 8.05 -9.55 18.50
CA TYR A 203 7.14 -10.69 18.71
C TYR A 203 5.78 -10.27 19.27
N LEU A 204 5.66 -9.01 19.71
CA LEU A 204 4.43 -8.40 20.17
C LEU A 204 4.21 -7.08 19.42
N PRO A 205 2.96 -6.62 19.28
CA PRO A 205 2.70 -5.33 18.65
C PRO A 205 3.31 -4.19 19.47
N GLU A 206 3.88 -3.19 18.81
CA GLU A 206 4.63 -2.12 19.46
C GLU A 206 4.30 -0.73 18.88
N VAL A 207 4.35 0.28 19.73
CA VAL A 207 4.15 1.69 19.36
C VAL A 207 5.49 2.35 19.00
N LEU A 208 5.43 3.44 18.25
CA LEU A 208 6.57 4.35 18.19
C LEU A 208 6.47 5.42 19.28
N GLN A 209 7.64 5.90 19.68
CA GLN A 209 7.79 6.89 20.73
C GLN A 209 8.65 8.06 20.22
N LEU A 210 8.15 9.27 20.44
CA LEU A 210 8.89 10.52 20.25
C LEU A 210 9.28 11.04 21.62
N ASP A 211 10.56 11.39 21.79
CA ASP A 211 11.09 11.93 23.03
C ASP A 211 11.63 13.35 22.79
N ALA A 212 11.17 14.31 23.59
CA ALA A 212 11.64 15.68 23.57
C ALA A 212 13.04 15.77 24.18
N VAL A 213 13.94 16.50 23.53
CA VAL A 213 15.31 16.73 24.01
C VAL A 213 15.47 18.19 24.41
N GLY A 214 15.83 18.42 25.68
CA GLY A 214 16.06 19.76 26.20
C GLY A 214 14.78 20.57 26.46
N GLY A 215 13.63 19.91 26.66
CA GLY A 215 12.36 20.57 26.95
C GLY A 215 11.18 19.62 26.84
N THR A 216 10.00 20.15 26.48
CA THR A 216 8.77 19.38 26.28
C THR A 216 8.09 19.76 24.97
N PHE A 217 7.31 18.83 24.40
CA PHE A 217 6.39 19.08 23.31
C PHE A 217 5.16 19.88 23.82
N SER A 218 4.58 20.68 22.94
CA SER A 218 3.25 21.30 23.13
C SER A 218 2.32 21.15 21.93
N GLY A 219 2.78 20.56 20.83
CA GLY A 219 1.98 20.31 19.63
C GLY A 219 2.84 20.11 18.37
N GLY A 220 2.19 19.97 17.22
CA GLY A 220 2.82 19.70 15.92
C GLY A 220 2.35 18.38 15.31
N ALA A 221 2.89 18.03 14.15
CA ALA A 221 2.55 16.77 13.49
C ALA A 221 3.74 16.20 12.72
N VAL A 222 3.87 14.88 12.76
CA VAL A 222 4.95 14.13 12.13
C VAL A 222 4.34 12.98 11.33
N ARG A 223 4.66 12.91 10.04
CA ARG A 223 4.42 11.70 9.23
C ARG A 223 5.49 10.69 9.54
N ILE A 224 5.11 9.50 9.94
CA ILE A 224 6.02 8.42 10.32
C ILE A 224 5.71 7.21 9.46
N ALA A 225 6.75 6.54 8.97
CA ALA A 225 6.63 5.30 8.20
C ALA A 225 7.60 4.25 8.75
N VAL A 226 7.06 3.10 9.20
CA VAL A 226 7.83 1.93 9.62
C VAL A 226 7.97 0.98 8.45
N HIS A 227 9.20 0.57 8.15
CA HIS A 227 9.50 -0.39 7.10
C HIS A 227 9.86 -1.73 7.74
N TYR A 228 9.07 -2.76 7.46
CA TYR A 228 9.21 -4.06 8.11
C TYR A 228 8.95 -5.23 7.15
N LEU A 229 9.44 -6.40 7.56
CA LEU A 229 9.24 -7.67 6.88
C LEU A 229 8.39 -8.61 7.74
N GLU A 230 7.60 -9.44 7.10
CA GLU A 230 6.83 -10.53 7.73
C GLU A 230 7.06 -11.84 6.97
N ILE A 231 6.95 -12.96 7.69
CA ILE A 231 7.03 -14.30 7.12
C ILE A 231 5.65 -14.95 7.12
N ALA A 232 5.16 -15.32 5.94
CA ALA A 232 3.89 -16.00 5.78
C ALA A 232 4.07 -17.51 5.92
N LEU A 233 3.16 -18.13 6.68
CA LEU A 233 3.09 -19.58 6.85
C LEU A 233 2.67 -20.27 5.53
N PRO A 234 3.09 -21.53 5.32
CA PRO A 234 2.49 -22.35 4.28
C PRO A 234 1.03 -22.68 4.57
N ASP A 235 0.26 -22.95 3.52
CA ASP A 235 -1.09 -23.52 3.63
C ASP A 235 -1.02 -24.96 4.17
N VAL A 236 -2.15 -25.41 4.74
CA VAL A 236 -2.34 -26.77 5.30
C VAL A 236 -2.64 -27.78 4.20
#